data_AF-A0A5P2XDW9-F1
#
_entry.id   AF-A0A5P2XDW9-F1
#
_cell.length_a   1.000
_cell.length_b   1.000
_cell.length_c   1.000
_cell.angle_alpha   90.00
_cell.angle_beta   90.00
_cell.angle_gamma   90.00
#
_symmetry.space_group_name_H-M   'P 1'
#
loop_
_entity.id
_entity.type
_entity.pdbx_description
1 polymer ?
#
loop_
_entity_poly.entity_id
_entity_poly.type
_entity_poly.pdbx_seq_one_letter_code
_entity_poly.pdbx_strand_id
1 'polypeptide(L)'
;MTPRTAARAVSVLAALALVAGCGGSGDSGSDGSRDGDGRERSGSSRTPDVVPTESRAPDPGRGSGDPDDINGDGHPDLLMQVPVAWPASHGGVPRIAVVFGSPRGLDPTTRTLYTPEDLGVPDPSAVGNTPPYPGLTADLDDDGFADFLTRTGEETPAGNRVVEYVNWGGPTGPRRGAAPTRVRLPAPDAAAGFDDVVRGDFDGDGRHDLAGLQSPDSGLRSDEEAVVLLFGPFTRTGAAARTERRILPQPPYATYSGIRADGIAPSGKPRTTGLYLHYGNDGEQSAGRYFAARPGGGLAPTSRPVREGNGSAFGDFDGDGTRDLAVGDDGGRNDEPDSEAEPADVSGSYAVYPGDGGPVRTYRPRGGAGGAYTAVDPDGDGRDALLFDGREGPVLYEGDRRVARLVRRPPARVDGKRIPAGSGWRRVHFAADFDGDGGDEVVLSWRSPKLSPVYGEVPTHWWITRGVGPKDATAFSTRKFAPPR
;
A
#
# COMPACT_ATOMS: atom_id res chain seq x y z
N MET A 1 52.13 33.74 -6.37
CA MET A 1 53.20 33.19 -5.52
C MET A 1 52.55 32.28 -4.49
N THR A 2 52.80 30.97 -4.62
CA THR A 2 52.61 29.94 -3.60
C THR A 2 53.59 30.17 -2.41
N PRO A 3 53.61 29.33 -1.37
CA PRO A 3 52.72 29.31 -0.22
C PRO A 3 53.52 29.42 1.10
N ARG A 4 52.88 29.49 2.28
CA ARG A 4 53.52 29.04 3.52
C ARG A 4 52.57 28.21 4.38
N THR A 5 52.84 26.91 4.31
CA THR A 5 52.57 25.87 5.29
C THR A 5 53.09 26.25 6.68
N ALA A 6 52.33 25.88 7.72
CA ALA A 6 52.90 25.43 8.99
C ALA A 6 51.93 24.44 9.64
N ALA A 7 52.45 23.25 9.90
CA ALA A 7 51.77 22.12 10.49
C ALA A 7 52.09 22.02 11.99
N ARG A 8 51.29 21.17 12.67
CA ARG A 8 51.52 20.46 13.94
C ARG A 8 51.26 21.24 15.24
N ALA A 9 50.32 20.72 16.04
CA ALA A 9 50.69 19.94 17.22
C ALA A 9 49.48 19.13 17.75
N VAL A 10 49.72 17.83 17.89
CA VAL A 10 48.91 16.86 18.64
C VAL A 10 49.14 17.09 20.13
N SER A 11 48.10 17.00 20.95
CA SER A 11 48.24 16.73 22.38
C SER A 11 47.03 15.93 22.87
N VAL A 12 47.30 14.65 23.11
CA VAL A 12 46.46 13.70 23.84
C VAL A 12 46.74 13.92 25.34
N LEU A 13 45.69 14.00 26.16
CA LEU A 13 45.81 13.72 27.59
C LEU A 13 44.48 13.19 28.12
N ALA A 14 44.53 11.92 28.51
CA ALA A 14 43.50 11.19 29.23
C ALA A 14 43.52 11.55 30.72
N ALA A 15 42.35 11.55 31.36
CA ALA A 15 42.23 11.39 32.80
C ALA A 15 40.96 10.59 33.12
N LEU A 16 41.16 9.33 33.53
CA LEU A 16 40.18 8.51 34.23
C LEU A 16 40.04 9.00 35.68
N ALA A 17 38.82 8.97 36.22
CA ALA A 17 38.58 8.85 37.64
C ALA A 17 37.52 7.76 37.89
N LEU A 18 37.96 6.71 38.59
CA LEU A 18 37.18 5.61 39.14
C LEU A 18 36.46 6.08 40.42
N VAL A 19 35.20 5.67 40.60
CA VAL A 19 34.67 5.36 41.94
C VAL A 19 33.95 4.02 41.86
N ALA A 20 34.49 3.07 42.61
CA ALA A 20 33.91 1.76 42.89
C ALA A 20 32.87 1.88 44.04
N GLY A 21 31.80 1.12 43.92
CA GLY A 21 30.87 0.79 45.01
C GLY A 21 30.39 -0.64 44.81
N CYS A 22 30.97 -1.57 45.58
CA CYS A 22 30.75 -3.01 45.52
C CYS A 22 29.60 -3.48 46.43
N GLY A 23 29.09 -4.68 46.12
CA GLY A 23 28.36 -5.60 47.00
C GLY A 23 26.95 -5.87 46.47
N GLY A 24 26.61 -7.02 45.87
CA GLY A 24 26.88 -8.44 46.21
C GLY A 24 25.49 -9.06 46.48
N SER A 25 25.06 -10.26 46.08
CA SER A 25 25.66 -11.51 45.61
C SER A 25 24.51 -12.26 44.90
N GLY A 26 24.66 -12.90 43.74
CA GLY A 26 25.12 -14.28 43.63
C GLY A 26 23.94 -15.25 43.57
N ASP A 27 23.58 -15.72 42.36
CA ASP A 27 23.26 -17.14 42.17
C ASP A 27 23.59 -17.55 40.72
N SER A 28 24.10 -18.77 40.61
CA SER A 28 24.84 -19.31 39.48
C SER A 28 24.02 -20.33 38.69
N GLY A 29 24.08 -20.21 37.35
CA GLY A 29 24.17 -21.36 36.44
C GLY A 29 22.87 -21.95 35.90
N SER A 30 22.62 -21.73 34.60
CA SER A 30 22.71 -22.82 33.62
C SER A 30 22.85 -22.26 32.21
N ASP A 31 23.86 -22.77 31.51
CA ASP A 31 24.08 -22.59 30.07
C ASP A 31 22.88 -23.13 29.29
N GLY A 32 22.32 -22.29 28.42
CA GLY A 32 21.28 -22.63 27.48
C GLY A 32 21.51 -21.87 26.18
N SER A 33 21.80 -22.64 25.13
CA SER A 33 22.21 -22.27 23.79
C SER A 33 21.59 -20.99 23.21
N ARG A 34 22.45 -20.21 22.54
CA ARG A 34 22.08 -19.09 21.68
C ARG A 34 21.34 -19.61 20.45
N ASP A 35 20.05 -19.32 20.35
CA ASP A 35 19.37 -19.17 19.06
C ASP A 35 19.14 -17.67 18.83
N GLY A 36 19.70 -17.17 17.73
CA GLY A 36 19.70 -15.77 17.35
C GLY A 36 18.33 -15.32 16.85
N ASP A 37 17.35 -15.21 17.75
CA ASP A 37 16.21 -14.34 17.53
C ASP A 37 16.70 -12.90 17.67
N GLY A 38 16.58 -12.11 16.59
CA GLY A 38 16.99 -10.72 16.57
C GLY A 38 16.48 -10.00 17.80
N ARG A 39 17.39 -9.45 18.61
CA ARG A 39 17.06 -8.63 19.79
C ARG A 39 15.95 -7.66 19.38
N GLU A 40 14.75 -7.80 19.97
CA GLU A 40 13.70 -6.79 19.85
C GLU A 40 14.32 -5.45 20.26
N ARG A 41 14.63 -4.60 19.27
CA ARG A 41 15.13 -3.25 19.52
C ARG A 41 13.94 -2.43 20.01
N SER A 42 13.62 -2.56 21.29
CA SER A 42 12.64 -1.74 21.99
C SER A 42 13.19 -0.32 22.10
N GLY A 43 12.87 0.53 21.13
CA GLY A 43 12.96 1.99 21.24
C GLY A 43 11.57 2.58 21.47
N SER A 44 11.50 3.81 21.99
CA SER A 44 10.21 4.47 22.23
C SER A 44 9.52 4.82 20.90
N SER A 45 8.43 4.15 20.55
CA SER A 45 7.49 4.64 19.54
C SER A 45 6.83 5.94 20.03
N ARG A 46 6.60 6.90 19.15
CA ARG A 46 5.85 8.12 19.52
C ARG A 46 4.37 7.76 19.69
N THR A 47 3.71 8.35 20.67
CA THR A 47 2.25 8.31 20.74
C THR A 47 1.72 9.28 19.68
N PRO A 48 0.80 8.87 18.79
CA PRO A 48 0.31 9.76 17.75
C PRO A 48 -0.37 10.99 18.35
N ASP A 49 0.20 12.16 18.06
CA ASP A 49 -0.28 13.42 18.60
C ASP A 49 -1.47 13.95 17.79
N VAL A 50 -2.36 14.68 18.47
CA VAL A 50 -3.46 15.35 17.79
C VAL A 50 -2.91 16.53 17.01
N VAL A 51 -3.04 16.47 15.70
CA VAL A 51 -2.60 17.55 14.81
C VAL A 51 -3.64 18.67 14.81
N PRO A 52 -3.22 19.94 14.80
CA PRO A 52 -4.14 21.07 14.65
C PRO A 52 -4.99 20.98 13.38
N THR A 53 -6.18 21.56 13.42
CA THR A 53 -7.09 21.65 12.25
C THR A 53 -6.51 22.53 11.15
N GLU A 54 -5.70 23.52 11.50
CA GLU A 54 -4.97 24.34 10.53
C GLU A 54 -4.01 23.45 9.72
N SER A 55 -3.96 23.71 8.41
CA SER A 55 -2.97 23.13 7.51
C SER A 55 -2.28 24.23 6.72
N ARG A 56 -1.04 23.94 6.32
CA ARG A 56 -0.30 24.71 5.33
C ARG A 56 -0.57 24.14 3.95
N ALA A 57 -0.58 25.00 2.95
CA ALA A 57 -0.54 24.58 1.56
C ALA A 57 0.82 23.91 1.27
N PRO A 58 0.84 22.88 0.40
CA PRO A 58 2.10 22.34 -0.10
C PRO A 58 2.83 23.37 -0.96
N ASP A 59 4.15 23.20 -1.07
CA ASP A 59 4.90 23.89 -2.10
C ASP A 59 4.61 23.21 -3.45
N PRO A 60 4.31 23.98 -4.52
CA PRO A 60 4.02 23.39 -5.81
C PRO A 60 5.28 22.83 -6.45
N GLY A 61 5.17 21.62 -6.97
CA GLY A 61 6.22 20.95 -7.73
C GLY A 61 6.22 21.31 -9.21
N ARG A 62 7.02 20.57 -9.98
CA ARG A 62 7.16 20.73 -11.45
C ARG A 62 6.58 19.57 -12.24
N GLY A 63 6.07 18.55 -11.54
CA GLY A 63 5.71 17.25 -12.10
C GLY A 63 6.90 16.30 -11.98
N SER A 64 6.63 15.10 -11.49
CA SER A 64 7.61 14.03 -11.29
C SER A 64 7.29 12.77 -12.11
N GLY A 65 6.02 12.61 -12.52
CA GLY A 65 5.52 11.36 -13.11
C GLY A 65 5.38 10.22 -12.08
N ASP A 66 5.69 10.44 -10.81
CA ASP A 66 5.41 9.47 -9.75
C ASP A 66 3.89 9.44 -9.52
N PRO A 67 3.22 8.29 -9.65
CA PRO A 67 1.77 8.22 -9.45
C PRO A 67 1.33 8.56 -8.02
N ASP A 68 2.23 8.57 -7.03
CA ASP A 68 1.91 8.89 -5.64
C ASP A 68 2.37 10.30 -5.21
N ASP A 69 3.04 11.07 -6.07
CA ASP A 69 3.43 12.47 -5.82
C ASP A 69 2.39 13.44 -6.41
N ILE A 70 1.47 13.91 -5.55
CA ILE A 70 0.27 14.63 -5.98
C ILE A 70 0.58 16.08 -6.37
N ASN A 71 1.56 16.72 -5.72
CA ASN A 71 2.00 18.08 -6.07
C ASN A 71 3.18 18.10 -7.04
N GLY A 72 3.74 16.95 -7.41
CA GLY A 72 4.81 16.79 -8.39
C GLY A 72 6.15 17.35 -7.92
N ASP A 73 6.43 17.30 -6.61
CA ASP A 73 7.62 17.91 -6.00
C ASP A 73 8.84 16.96 -5.88
N GLY A 74 8.66 15.70 -6.27
CA GLY A 74 9.66 14.65 -6.24
C GLY A 74 9.60 13.75 -5.00
N HIS A 75 8.60 13.92 -4.14
CA HIS A 75 8.38 13.07 -2.97
C HIS A 75 6.98 12.44 -3.03
N PRO A 76 6.85 11.12 -2.81
CA PRO A 76 5.55 10.49 -2.67
C PRO A 76 4.72 11.15 -1.55
N ASP A 77 3.41 11.17 -1.73
CA ASP A 77 2.45 11.69 -0.77
C ASP A 77 1.58 10.57 -0.19
N LEU A 78 0.98 10.84 0.98
CA LEU A 78 0.05 9.91 1.60
C LEU A 78 -1.39 10.34 1.35
N LEU A 79 -2.09 9.59 0.48
CA LEU A 79 -3.54 9.66 0.30
C LEU A 79 -4.25 8.80 1.36
N MET A 80 -5.19 9.38 2.10
CA MET A 80 -5.86 8.68 3.20
C MET A 80 -7.30 9.10 3.41
N GLN A 81 -8.12 8.18 3.93
CA GLN A 81 -9.44 8.50 4.46
C GLN A 81 -9.34 9.16 5.84
N VAL A 82 -10.13 10.20 6.04
CA VAL A 82 -10.25 10.92 7.30
C VAL A 82 -11.70 10.84 7.79
N PRO A 83 -11.94 10.38 9.02
CA PRO A 83 -13.29 10.33 9.55
C PRO A 83 -13.85 11.74 9.75
N VAL A 84 -15.15 11.89 9.49
CA VAL A 84 -15.92 13.06 9.92
C VAL A 84 -16.59 12.72 11.25
N ALA A 85 -16.37 13.56 12.27
CA ALA A 85 -16.91 13.30 13.60
C ALA A 85 -18.45 13.37 13.64
N TRP A 86 -19.09 12.41 14.33
CA TRP A 86 -20.54 12.36 14.52
C TRP A 86 -21.06 13.26 15.65
N PRO A 87 -22.31 13.79 15.56
CA PRO A 87 -23.28 13.54 14.49
C PRO A 87 -23.06 14.42 13.26
N ALA A 88 -22.78 13.78 12.11
CA ALA A 88 -22.68 14.49 10.84
C ALA A 88 -24.09 14.62 10.25
N SER A 89 -24.52 15.84 9.94
CA SER A 89 -25.88 16.17 9.46
C SER A 89 -26.27 15.54 8.11
N HIS A 90 -25.38 14.79 7.46
CA HIS A 90 -25.57 14.29 6.08
C HIS A 90 -25.15 12.83 5.87
N GLY A 91 -24.94 12.04 6.94
CA GLY A 91 -24.32 10.71 6.81
C GLY A 91 -22.82 10.87 6.52
N GLY A 92 -21.98 10.40 7.44
CA GLY A 92 -20.55 10.73 7.45
C GLY A 92 -19.74 10.03 6.37
N VAL A 93 -19.76 10.54 5.13
CA VAL A 93 -18.78 10.15 4.10
C VAL A 93 -17.40 10.63 4.58
N PRO A 94 -16.38 9.75 4.66
CA PRO A 94 -15.03 10.16 5.01
C PRO A 94 -14.51 11.24 4.05
N ARG A 95 -13.74 12.20 4.57
CA ARG A 95 -12.97 13.09 3.71
C ARG A 95 -11.74 12.37 3.20
N ILE A 96 -11.20 12.86 2.11
CA ILE A 96 -9.92 12.40 1.56
C ILE A 96 -8.86 13.43 1.97
N ALA A 97 -7.75 12.97 2.53
CA ALA A 97 -6.60 13.81 2.81
C ALA A 97 -5.41 13.41 1.96
N VAL A 98 -4.67 14.41 1.51
CA VAL A 98 -3.30 14.25 1.01
C VAL A 98 -2.39 14.87 2.06
N VAL A 99 -1.53 14.07 2.67
CA VAL A 99 -0.44 14.54 3.53
C VAL A 99 0.82 14.53 2.69
N PHE A 100 1.45 15.71 2.55
CA PHE A 100 2.52 15.88 1.58
C PHE A 100 3.87 15.36 2.09
N GLY A 101 4.59 14.66 1.20
CA GLY A 101 5.98 14.28 1.35
C GLY A 101 6.92 15.49 1.31
N SER A 102 8.18 15.29 1.68
CA SER A 102 9.23 16.32 1.61
C SER A 102 10.57 15.69 1.91
N PRO A 103 11.72 16.39 1.74
CA PRO A 103 13.02 15.89 2.21
C PRO A 103 13.15 15.63 3.73
N ARG A 104 12.07 15.83 4.51
CA ARG A 104 11.97 15.53 5.93
C ARG A 104 10.91 14.46 6.23
N GLY A 105 10.36 13.85 5.19
CA GLY A 105 9.23 12.92 5.19
C GLY A 105 7.88 13.63 5.31
N LEU A 106 6.85 12.82 5.52
CA LEU A 106 5.46 13.27 5.67
C LEU A 106 5.29 14.26 6.83
N ASP A 107 4.71 15.42 6.52
CA ASP A 107 4.32 16.43 7.50
C ASP A 107 2.79 16.55 7.59
N PRO A 108 2.13 16.03 8.64
CA PRO A 108 0.68 16.08 8.74
C PRO A 108 0.12 17.51 8.89
N THR A 109 0.96 18.53 9.12
CA THR A 109 0.53 19.94 9.11
C THR A 109 0.55 20.57 7.72
N THR A 110 1.13 19.91 6.73
CA THR A 110 1.14 20.32 5.32
C THR A 110 0.26 19.33 4.56
N ARG A 111 -1.00 19.71 4.32
CA ARG A 111 -2.03 18.79 3.82
C ARG A 111 -3.17 19.49 3.12
N THR A 112 -3.83 18.75 2.23
CA THR A 112 -5.06 19.14 1.56
C THR A 112 -6.19 18.16 1.90
N LEU A 113 -7.43 18.66 2.02
CA LEU A 113 -8.62 17.85 2.29
C LEU A 113 -9.65 18.01 1.17
N TYR A 114 -10.14 16.91 0.62
CA TYR A 114 -11.21 16.88 -0.38
C TYR A 114 -12.46 16.23 0.20
N THR A 115 -13.61 16.78 -0.16
CA THR A 115 -14.90 16.09 -0.08
C THR A 115 -15.26 15.50 -1.45
N PRO A 116 -16.21 14.55 -1.53
CA PRO A 116 -16.74 14.11 -2.82
C PRO A 116 -17.23 15.28 -3.70
N GLU A 117 -17.84 16.31 -3.08
CA GLU A 117 -18.29 17.51 -3.81
C GLU A 117 -17.12 18.35 -4.34
N ASP A 118 -16.00 18.44 -3.61
CA ASP A 118 -14.78 19.10 -4.10
C ASP A 118 -14.26 18.41 -5.38
N LEU A 119 -14.42 17.09 -5.49
CA LEU A 119 -14.04 16.30 -6.65
C LEU A 119 -15.14 16.29 -7.74
N GLY A 120 -16.32 16.86 -7.49
CA GLY A 120 -17.41 16.92 -8.45
C GLY A 120 -17.91 15.55 -8.95
N VAL A 121 -17.59 14.47 -8.23
CA VAL A 121 -18.00 13.11 -8.59
C VAL A 121 -19.49 12.93 -8.34
N PRO A 122 -20.23 12.26 -9.24
CA PRO A 122 -21.65 12.01 -9.03
C PRO A 122 -21.88 11.23 -7.72
N ASP A 123 -22.97 11.55 -7.03
CA ASP A 123 -23.43 10.79 -5.87
C ASP A 123 -23.58 9.32 -6.28
N PRO A 124 -23.05 8.37 -5.49
CA PRO A 124 -23.13 6.95 -5.82
C PRO A 124 -24.60 6.51 -5.84
N SER A 125 -24.95 5.59 -6.74
CA SER A 125 -26.27 4.97 -6.69
C SER A 125 -26.49 4.29 -5.32
N ALA A 126 -27.72 4.39 -4.78
CA ALA A 126 -28.07 3.88 -3.45
C ALA A 126 -27.91 2.36 -3.28
N VAL A 127 -27.65 1.63 -4.37
CA VAL A 127 -27.63 0.16 -4.42
C VAL A 127 -26.20 -0.39 -4.52
N GLY A 128 -25.19 0.45 -4.81
CA GLY A 128 -23.81 0.01 -5.03
C GLY A 128 -22.89 -0.04 -3.80
N ASN A 129 -23.33 0.49 -2.64
CA ASN A 129 -22.57 0.58 -1.38
C ASN A 129 -21.10 1.04 -1.49
N THR A 130 -20.68 1.64 -2.60
CA THR A 130 -19.31 2.05 -2.87
C THR A 130 -19.26 3.56 -2.73
N PRO A 131 -18.92 4.10 -1.55
CA PRO A 131 -18.76 5.54 -1.38
C PRO A 131 -17.64 6.03 -2.31
N PRO A 132 -17.77 7.24 -2.92
CA PRO A 132 -16.75 7.76 -3.81
C PRO A 132 -15.43 7.89 -3.05
N TYR A 133 -14.42 7.13 -3.49
CA TYR A 133 -13.07 7.21 -2.96
C TYR A 133 -12.07 7.13 -4.11
N PRO A 134 -11.11 8.07 -4.20
CA PRO A 134 -9.96 7.92 -5.07
C PRO A 134 -9.04 6.86 -4.47
N GLY A 135 -9.30 5.60 -4.81
CA GLY A 135 -8.51 4.46 -4.34
C GLY A 135 -7.19 4.27 -5.08
N LEU A 136 -6.99 5.03 -6.16
CA LEU A 136 -5.87 4.91 -7.07
C LEU A 136 -5.51 6.31 -7.60
N THR A 137 -4.21 6.57 -7.73
CA THR A 137 -3.68 7.78 -8.34
C THR A 137 -2.77 7.42 -9.51
N ALA A 138 -2.68 8.26 -10.53
CA ALA A 138 -1.79 8.04 -11.68
C ALA A 138 -1.74 9.32 -12.52
N ASP A 139 -0.58 9.69 -13.05
CA ASP A 139 -0.47 10.63 -14.18
C ASP A 139 -1.03 10.01 -15.48
N LEU A 140 -2.35 10.05 -15.68
CA LEU A 140 -3.01 9.38 -16.79
C LEU A 140 -2.87 10.15 -18.09
N ASP A 141 -2.69 11.48 -18.08
CA ASP A 141 -2.50 12.27 -19.29
C ASP A 141 -1.04 12.67 -19.59
N ASP A 142 -0.08 12.14 -18.83
CA ASP A 142 1.36 12.34 -19.01
C ASP A 142 1.74 13.84 -18.88
N ASP A 143 1.11 14.54 -17.93
CA ASP A 143 1.35 15.97 -17.63
C ASP A 143 2.37 16.20 -16.49
N GLY A 144 2.83 15.10 -15.88
CA GLY A 144 3.80 15.05 -14.79
C GLY A 144 3.17 15.03 -13.40
N PHE A 145 1.86 15.23 -13.26
CA PHE A 145 1.17 15.29 -11.97
C PHE A 145 0.21 14.11 -11.81
N ALA A 146 0.17 13.53 -10.61
CA ALA A 146 -0.76 12.45 -10.35
C ALA A 146 -2.23 12.92 -10.36
N ASP A 147 -3.05 12.22 -11.15
CA ASP A 147 -4.51 12.34 -11.16
C ASP A 147 -5.14 11.44 -10.11
N PHE A 148 -6.36 11.77 -9.67
CA PHE A 148 -7.16 10.86 -8.84
C PHE A 148 -8.13 10.07 -9.70
N LEU A 149 -8.13 8.74 -9.55
CA LEU A 149 -9.12 7.86 -10.13
C LEU A 149 -10.18 7.50 -9.06
N THR A 150 -11.32 8.17 -9.11
CA THR A 150 -12.43 7.94 -8.20
C THR A 150 -13.42 6.94 -8.78
N ARG A 151 -13.77 5.94 -7.97
CA ARG A 151 -14.70 4.88 -8.35
C ARG A 151 -16.06 5.09 -7.69
N THR A 152 -17.15 5.03 -8.45
CA THR A 152 -18.52 5.26 -7.95
C THR A 152 -19.56 4.41 -8.69
N GLY A 153 -20.70 4.13 -8.04
CA GLY A 153 -21.79 3.34 -8.61
C GLY A 153 -22.70 4.17 -9.53
N GLU A 154 -23.10 3.59 -10.66
CA GLU A 154 -24.05 4.15 -11.63
C GLU A 154 -25.23 3.19 -11.83
N GLU A 155 -26.46 3.71 -11.79
CA GLU A 155 -27.66 2.94 -12.16
C GLU A 155 -27.88 2.99 -13.67
N THR A 156 -28.14 1.84 -14.28
CA THR A 156 -28.45 1.71 -15.71
C THR A 156 -29.72 0.88 -15.92
N PRO A 157 -30.36 0.92 -17.10
CA PRO A 157 -31.50 0.05 -17.40
C PRO A 157 -31.18 -1.45 -17.30
N ALA A 158 -29.91 -1.85 -17.43
CA ALA A 158 -29.47 -3.24 -17.36
C ALA A 158 -29.07 -3.67 -15.93
N GLY A 159 -29.12 -2.76 -14.95
CA GLY A 159 -28.63 -2.98 -13.60
C GLY A 159 -27.62 -1.92 -13.17
N ASN A 160 -27.06 -2.10 -11.97
CA ASN A 160 -26.02 -1.21 -11.46
C ASN A 160 -24.66 -1.63 -12.02
N ARG A 161 -23.78 -0.64 -12.17
CA ARG A 161 -22.37 -0.88 -12.48
C ARG A 161 -21.49 0.08 -11.71
N VAL A 162 -20.20 -0.17 -11.78
CA VAL A 162 -19.17 0.72 -11.24
C VAL A 162 -18.48 1.46 -12.37
N VAL A 163 -18.14 2.73 -12.14
CA VAL A 163 -17.55 3.63 -13.12
C VAL A 163 -16.39 4.41 -12.50
N GLU A 164 -15.35 4.59 -13.30
CA GLU A 164 -14.16 5.34 -12.95
C GLU A 164 -14.22 6.77 -13.51
N TYR A 165 -13.88 7.72 -12.65
CA TYR A 165 -13.82 9.15 -12.93
C TYR A 165 -12.43 9.67 -12.60
N VAL A 166 -11.84 10.41 -13.54
CA VAL A 166 -10.55 11.08 -13.38
C VAL A 166 -10.76 12.51 -12.93
N ASN A 167 -10.15 12.85 -11.79
CA ASN A 167 -9.93 14.23 -11.39
C ASN A 167 -8.49 14.58 -11.71
N TRP A 168 -8.32 15.34 -12.79
CA TRP A 168 -6.99 15.65 -13.30
C TRP A 168 -6.16 16.48 -12.30
N GLY A 169 -4.91 16.07 -12.15
CA GLY A 169 -3.91 16.60 -11.25
C GLY A 169 -3.35 17.95 -11.67
N GLY A 170 -2.38 18.40 -10.88
CA GLY A 170 -1.65 19.63 -11.06
C GLY A 170 -0.80 19.95 -9.84
N PRO A 171 -0.06 21.06 -9.83
CA PRO A 171 0.94 21.37 -8.80
C PRO A 171 0.39 21.57 -7.38
N THR A 172 -0.93 21.56 -7.20
CA THR A 172 -1.59 21.63 -5.88
C THR A 172 -2.61 20.50 -5.72
N GLY A 173 -2.47 19.41 -6.47
CA GLY A 173 -3.46 18.37 -6.65
C GLY A 173 -4.67 18.81 -7.50
N PRO A 174 -5.72 17.97 -7.56
CA PRO A 174 -6.87 18.22 -8.41
C PRO A 174 -7.60 19.52 -8.10
N ARG A 175 -8.07 20.20 -9.16
CA ARG A 175 -8.82 21.46 -9.03
C ARG A 175 -10.21 21.20 -8.43
N ARG A 176 -10.50 21.88 -7.32
CA ARG A 176 -11.81 21.83 -6.65
C ARG A 176 -12.95 22.32 -7.55
N GLY A 177 -14.05 21.58 -7.53
CA GLY A 177 -15.27 21.88 -8.28
C GLY A 177 -15.13 21.75 -9.80
N ALA A 178 -13.98 21.27 -10.29
CA ALA A 178 -13.86 20.87 -11.69
C ALA A 178 -14.69 19.61 -11.93
N ALA A 179 -15.38 19.55 -13.07
CA ALA A 179 -16.09 18.34 -13.45
C ALA A 179 -15.08 17.21 -13.71
N PRO A 180 -15.26 16.03 -13.08
CA PRO A 180 -14.39 14.90 -13.35
C PRO A 180 -14.67 14.35 -14.76
N THR A 181 -13.67 13.68 -15.32
CA THR A 181 -13.77 13.04 -16.63
C THR A 181 -14.02 11.55 -16.47
N ARG A 182 -15.13 11.05 -17.03
CA ARG A 182 -15.42 9.62 -17.04
C ARG A 182 -14.41 8.88 -17.91
N VAL A 183 -13.81 7.80 -17.40
CA VAL A 183 -13.00 6.88 -18.21
C VAL A 183 -13.87 6.20 -19.26
N ARG A 184 -13.43 6.20 -20.51
CA ARG A 184 -14.14 5.55 -21.62
C ARG A 184 -13.64 4.14 -21.78
N LEU A 185 -14.56 3.19 -21.63
CA LEU A 185 -14.30 1.78 -21.89
C LEU A 185 -14.76 1.42 -23.32
N PRO A 186 -14.12 0.45 -24.00
CA PRO A 186 -14.63 -0.11 -25.24
C PRO A 186 -15.88 -0.98 -24.98
N ALA A 187 -16.64 -1.31 -26.02
CA ALA A 187 -17.62 -2.38 -25.93
C ALA A 187 -16.91 -3.75 -25.90
N PRO A 188 -17.42 -4.76 -25.15
CA PRO A 188 -18.66 -4.72 -24.36
C PRO A 188 -18.49 -4.12 -22.96
N ASP A 189 -17.25 -3.87 -22.51
CA ASP A 189 -16.91 -3.51 -21.13
C ASP A 189 -17.57 -2.20 -20.67
N ALA A 190 -17.85 -1.28 -21.60
CA ALA A 190 -18.60 -0.06 -21.36
C ALA A 190 -20.03 -0.27 -20.82
N ALA A 191 -20.63 -1.44 -21.05
CA ALA A 191 -21.94 -1.77 -20.52
C ALA A 191 -21.86 -2.22 -19.06
N ALA A 192 -20.89 -3.08 -18.72
CA ALA A 192 -20.75 -3.73 -17.42
C ALA A 192 -19.90 -2.93 -16.42
N GLY A 193 -18.92 -2.15 -16.89
CA GLY A 193 -17.86 -1.61 -16.03
C GLY A 193 -16.83 -2.68 -15.68
N PHE A 194 -15.95 -2.34 -14.73
CA PHE A 194 -14.98 -3.28 -14.16
C PHE A 194 -15.38 -3.69 -12.75
N ASP A 195 -14.92 -4.87 -12.32
CA ASP A 195 -15.05 -5.37 -10.94
C ASP A 195 -13.96 -4.81 -10.03
N ASP A 196 -12.75 -4.64 -10.58
CA ASP A 196 -11.63 -3.96 -9.94
C ASP A 196 -10.67 -3.38 -10.98
N VAL A 197 -9.89 -2.36 -10.58
CA VAL A 197 -8.97 -1.63 -11.46
C VAL A 197 -7.64 -1.39 -10.75
N VAL A 198 -6.55 -1.61 -11.46
CA VAL A 198 -5.17 -1.30 -11.00
C VAL A 198 -4.46 -0.43 -12.03
N ARG A 199 -3.46 0.33 -11.57
CA ARG A 199 -2.52 1.08 -12.42
C ARG A 199 -1.28 0.25 -12.71
N GLY A 200 -0.60 0.55 -13.80
CA GLY A 200 0.71 -0.01 -14.14
C GLY A 200 1.32 0.69 -15.35
N ASP A 201 2.50 0.24 -15.76
CA ASP A 201 3.08 0.50 -17.08
C ASP A 201 3.12 -0.86 -17.78
N PHE A 202 2.04 -1.23 -18.46
CA PHE A 202 1.82 -2.60 -18.94
C PHE A 202 2.44 -2.86 -20.31
N ASP A 203 2.81 -1.83 -21.06
CA ASP A 203 3.59 -1.96 -22.30
C ASP A 203 5.04 -1.48 -22.21
N GLY A 204 5.44 -0.90 -21.08
CA GLY A 204 6.82 -0.52 -20.79
C GLY A 204 7.23 0.78 -21.48
N ASP A 205 6.28 1.66 -21.81
CA ASP A 205 6.52 2.91 -22.51
C ASP A 205 6.75 4.11 -21.56
N GLY A 206 6.59 3.89 -20.25
CA GLY A 206 6.75 4.88 -19.20
C GLY A 206 5.52 5.75 -18.94
N ARG A 207 4.41 5.49 -19.62
CA ARG A 207 3.13 6.15 -19.35
C ARG A 207 2.30 5.27 -18.44
N HIS A 208 1.36 5.90 -17.74
CA HIS A 208 0.50 5.17 -16.84
C HIS A 208 -0.70 4.59 -17.59
N ASP A 209 -0.89 3.31 -17.37
CA ASP A 209 -1.96 2.48 -17.89
C ASP A 209 -2.92 2.07 -16.78
N LEU A 210 -4.10 1.60 -17.17
CA LEU A 210 -5.04 0.93 -16.28
C LEU A 210 -5.31 -0.50 -16.76
N ALA A 211 -5.49 -1.42 -15.82
CA ALA A 211 -6.00 -2.76 -16.09
C ALA A 211 -7.27 -3.00 -15.27
N GLY A 212 -8.37 -3.27 -15.97
CA GLY A 212 -9.65 -3.61 -15.36
C GLY A 212 -9.92 -5.11 -15.42
N LEU A 213 -10.34 -5.70 -14.30
CA LEU A 213 -10.93 -7.03 -14.27
C LEU A 213 -12.40 -6.92 -14.68
N GLN A 214 -12.80 -7.72 -15.66
CA GLN A 214 -14.17 -7.83 -16.10
C GLN A 214 -14.64 -9.27 -15.94
N SER A 215 -15.64 -9.48 -15.08
CA SER A 215 -16.42 -10.69 -15.01
C SER A 215 -17.86 -10.35 -15.41
N PRO A 216 -18.43 -11.00 -16.44
CA PRO A 216 -19.85 -10.84 -16.69
C PRO A 216 -20.64 -11.46 -15.54
N ASP A 217 -21.73 -10.81 -15.13
CA ASP A 217 -22.60 -11.19 -14.00
C ASP A 217 -23.44 -12.44 -14.32
N SER A 218 -22.77 -13.55 -14.67
CA SER A 218 -23.38 -14.79 -15.15
C SER A 218 -22.84 -16.02 -14.42
N GLY A 219 -23.07 -16.11 -13.11
CA GLY A 219 -22.90 -17.34 -12.32
C GLY A 219 -21.49 -17.94 -12.28
N LEU A 220 -21.36 -19.14 -11.69
CA LEU A 220 -20.09 -19.83 -11.39
C LEU A 220 -19.25 -20.25 -12.61
N ARG A 221 -19.66 -19.89 -13.84
CA ARG A 221 -18.93 -20.16 -15.09
C ARG A 221 -19.30 -19.11 -16.14
N SER A 222 -18.34 -18.27 -16.52
CA SER A 222 -18.44 -17.46 -17.73
C SER A 222 -17.16 -17.56 -18.54
N ASP A 223 -17.24 -18.05 -19.77
CA ASP A 223 -16.13 -18.12 -20.72
C ASP A 223 -15.67 -16.75 -21.25
N GLU A 224 -16.24 -15.66 -20.73
CA GLU A 224 -15.98 -14.31 -21.18
C GLU A 224 -15.20 -13.44 -20.18
N GLU A 225 -14.81 -13.96 -19.01
CA GLU A 225 -13.96 -13.22 -18.05
C GLU A 225 -12.69 -12.71 -18.73
N ALA A 226 -12.36 -11.45 -18.50
CA ALA A 226 -11.27 -10.79 -19.19
C ALA A 226 -10.49 -9.84 -18.28
N VAL A 227 -9.23 -9.60 -18.64
CA VAL A 227 -8.55 -8.36 -18.27
C VAL A 227 -8.56 -7.41 -19.47
N VAL A 228 -8.93 -6.16 -19.21
CA VAL A 228 -8.94 -5.08 -20.21
C VAL A 228 -7.84 -4.10 -19.85
N LEU A 229 -6.85 -3.97 -20.73
CA LEU A 229 -5.73 -3.03 -20.61
C LEU A 229 -6.07 -1.75 -21.36
N LEU A 230 -5.98 -0.63 -20.67
CA LEU A 230 -6.21 0.73 -21.17
C LEU A 230 -4.87 1.47 -21.13
N PHE A 231 -4.23 1.62 -22.28
CA PHE A 231 -2.88 2.18 -22.37
C PHE A 231 -2.89 3.70 -22.46
N GLY A 232 -2.01 4.34 -21.71
CA GLY A 232 -1.79 5.78 -21.68
C GLY A 232 -1.13 6.33 -22.97
N PRO A 233 -1.07 7.67 -23.13
CA PRO A 233 -1.73 8.63 -22.27
C PRO A 233 -3.23 8.69 -22.59
N PHE A 234 -4.03 8.96 -21.57
CA PHE A 234 -5.45 9.21 -21.69
C PHE A 234 -5.68 10.64 -22.15
N THR A 235 -6.66 10.83 -23.03
CA THR A 235 -7.12 12.17 -23.35
C THR A 235 -7.92 12.75 -22.19
N ARG A 236 -7.96 14.09 -22.07
CA ARG A 236 -8.87 14.82 -21.14
C ARG A 236 -10.37 14.59 -21.39
N THR A 237 -10.73 13.72 -22.35
CA THR A 237 -12.10 13.25 -22.59
C THR A 237 -12.34 11.81 -22.11
N GLY A 238 -11.33 11.18 -21.50
CA GLY A 238 -11.38 9.87 -20.87
C GLY A 238 -11.00 8.70 -21.77
N ALA A 239 -10.64 8.93 -23.02
CA ALA A 239 -10.20 7.87 -23.94
C ALA A 239 -8.73 7.51 -23.70
N ALA A 240 -8.44 6.22 -23.49
CA ALA A 240 -7.09 5.66 -23.56
C ALA A 240 -6.52 5.78 -24.98
N ALA A 241 -5.19 5.80 -25.12
CA ALA A 241 -4.53 5.83 -26.42
C ALA A 241 -4.71 4.52 -27.18
N ARG A 242 -4.73 3.39 -26.46
CA ARG A 242 -4.94 2.06 -27.00
C ARG A 242 -5.67 1.20 -25.97
N THR A 243 -6.40 0.20 -26.44
CA THR A 243 -7.06 -0.78 -25.57
C THR A 243 -6.79 -2.19 -26.06
N GLU A 244 -6.65 -3.12 -25.13
CA GLU A 244 -6.49 -4.54 -25.40
C GLU A 244 -7.34 -5.35 -24.43
N ARG A 245 -8.11 -6.32 -24.94
CA ARG A 245 -8.93 -7.23 -24.13
C ARG A 245 -8.35 -8.62 -24.22
N ARG A 246 -8.02 -9.23 -23.06
CA ARG A 246 -7.47 -10.58 -22.97
C ARG A 246 -8.47 -11.48 -22.24
N ILE A 247 -9.02 -12.46 -22.95
CA ILE A 247 -9.85 -13.50 -22.35
C ILE A 247 -9.00 -14.33 -21.40
N LEU A 248 -9.50 -14.52 -20.18
CA LEU A 248 -8.84 -15.28 -19.16
C LEU A 248 -9.18 -16.77 -19.28
N PRO A 249 -8.19 -17.66 -19.11
CA PRO A 249 -8.46 -19.08 -19.03
C PRO A 249 -9.30 -19.35 -17.78
N GLN A 250 -10.36 -20.15 -17.95
CA GLN A 250 -11.32 -20.43 -16.89
C GLN A 250 -10.71 -21.31 -15.80
N PRO A 251 -10.73 -20.88 -14.52
CA PRO A 251 -10.30 -21.73 -13.43
C PRO A 251 -11.35 -22.84 -13.15
N PRO A 252 -10.92 -24.02 -12.69
CA PRO A 252 -11.84 -25.06 -12.28
C PRO A 252 -12.56 -24.65 -11.00
N TYR A 253 -13.88 -24.47 -11.06
CA TYR A 253 -14.76 -24.22 -9.91
C TYR A 253 -14.52 -22.89 -9.16
N ALA A 254 -13.95 -21.89 -9.82
CA ALA A 254 -13.78 -20.55 -9.27
C ALA A 254 -14.08 -19.48 -10.34
N THR A 255 -14.11 -18.22 -9.93
CA THR A 255 -14.08 -17.02 -10.78
C THR A 255 -12.83 -16.22 -10.42
N TYR A 256 -12.50 -15.19 -11.20
CA TYR A 256 -11.52 -14.19 -10.72
C TYR A 256 -12.20 -13.20 -9.79
N SER A 257 -11.58 -12.93 -8.65
CA SER A 257 -12.14 -12.02 -7.63
C SER A 257 -11.22 -10.83 -7.31
N GLY A 258 -9.98 -10.85 -7.80
CA GLY A 258 -9.00 -9.82 -7.47
C GLY A 258 -7.98 -9.63 -8.58
N ILE A 259 -7.53 -8.38 -8.71
CA ILE A 259 -6.44 -7.95 -9.59
C ILE A 259 -5.45 -7.11 -8.79
N ARG A 260 -4.16 -7.34 -9.04
CA ARG A 260 -3.03 -6.64 -8.42
C ARG A 260 -1.98 -6.38 -9.47
N ALA A 261 -1.38 -5.19 -9.47
CA ALA A 261 -0.26 -4.86 -10.31
C ALA A 261 0.95 -4.49 -9.46
N ASP A 262 2.14 -4.69 -10.03
CA ASP A 262 3.36 -4.09 -9.52
C ASP A 262 3.28 -2.56 -9.61
N GLY A 263 3.99 -1.87 -8.72
CA GLY A 263 4.02 -0.41 -8.70
C GLY A 263 4.79 0.14 -9.92
N ILE A 264 4.37 1.30 -10.43
CA ILE A 264 5.14 2.05 -11.42
C ILE A 264 6.38 2.61 -10.74
N ALA A 265 7.51 2.68 -11.42
CA ALA A 265 8.74 3.19 -10.84
C ALA A 265 8.57 4.68 -10.45
N PRO A 266 8.79 5.09 -9.19
CA PRO A 266 8.67 6.49 -8.75
C PRO A 266 9.51 7.46 -9.58
N SER A 267 10.63 6.98 -10.15
CA SER A 267 11.49 7.78 -11.03
C SER A 267 10.86 8.21 -12.37
N GLY A 268 9.65 7.72 -12.71
CA GLY A 268 9.00 7.92 -14.01
C GLY A 268 9.73 7.24 -15.19
N LYS A 269 10.77 6.44 -14.92
CA LYS A 269 11.48 5.69 -15.97
C LYS A 269 10.62 4.52 -16.45
N PRO A 270 10.55 4.28 -17.78
CA PRO A 270 9.83 3.14 -18.33
C PRO A 270 10.26 1.83 -17.68
N ARG A 271 9.31 1.12 -17.09
CA ARG A 271 9.51 -0.18 -16.48
C ARG A 271 8.20 -0.92 -16.48
N THR A 272 8.15 -1.97 -17.28
CA THR A 272 7.00 -2.85 -17.38
C THR A 272 6.60 -3.39 -16.00
N THR A 273 5.34 -3.22 -15.64
CA THR A 273 4.75 -3.73 -14.39
C THR A 273 4.11 -5.09 -14.62
N GLY A 274 4.28 -6.02 -13.68
CA GLY A 274 3.61 -7.33 -13.70
C GLY A 274 2.16 -7.24 -13.24
N LEU A 275 1.34 -8.23 -13.62
CA LEU A 275 -0.09 -8.29 -13.26
C LEU A 275 -0.46 -9.67 -12.69
N TYR A 276 -1.00 -9.67 -11.47
CA TYR A 276 -1.49 -10.86 -10.78
C TYR A 276 -3.02 -10.83 -10.67
N LEU A 277 -3.64 -11.96 -11.01
CA LEU A 277 -5.07 -12.21 -10.89
C LEU A 277 -5.30 -13.31 -9.88
N HIS A 278 -6.19 -13.08 -8.93
CA HIS A 278 -6.50 -14.01 -7.85
C HIS A 278 -7.87 -14.65 -8.06
N TYR A 279 -7.97 -15.94 -7.76
CA TYR A 279 -9.24 -16.65 -7.85
C TYR A 279 -10.10 -16.40 -6.60
N GLY A 280 -11.41 -16.31 -6.78
CA GLY A 280 -12.39 -16.26 -5.71
C GLY A 280 -12.28 -17.45 -4.76
N ASN A 281 -12.52 -17.17 -3.48
CA ASN A 281 -12.60 -18.17 -2.41
C ASN A 281 -13.70 -17.76 -1.43
N ASP A 282 -14.09 -18.70 -0.57
CA ASP A 282 -15.06 -18.53 0.51
C ASP A 282 -14.40 -18.50 1.91
N GLY A 283 -13.08 -18.34 1.96
CA GLY A 283 -12.29 -18.34 3.19
C GLY A 283 -11.03 -19.20 3.13
N GLU A 284 -10.97 -20.21 2.25
CA GLU A 284 -9.75 -21.02 2.03
C GLU A 284 -8.65 -20.26 1.26
N GLN A 285 -7.44 -20.83 1.24
CA GLN A 285 -6.39 -20.38 0.33
C GLN A 285 -6.75 -20.71 -1.12
N SER A 286 -6.74 -19.73 -2.01
CA SER A 286 -6.95 -19.94 -3.44
C SER A 286 -5.73 -19.57 -4.27
N ALA A 287 -5.63 -20.22 -5.43
CA ALA A 287 -4.58 -19.96 -6.41
C ALA A 287 -4.85 -18.69 -7.22
N GLY A 288 -3.99 -18.45 -8.21
CA GLY A 288 -4.18 -17.35 -9.16
C GLY A 288 -3.39 -17.53 -10.44
N ARG A 289 -3.27 -16.43 -11.20
CA ARG A 289 -2.50 -16.37 -12.44
C ARG A 289 -1.65 -15.12 -12.49
N TYR A 290 -0.43 -15.27 -13.00
CA TYR A 290 0.52 -14.17 -13.10
C TYR A 290 0.93 -13.92 -14.55
N PHE A 291 0.73 -12.68 -15.03
CA PHE A 291 1.32 -12.14 -16.23
C PHE A 291 2.62 -11.42 -15.87
N ALA A 292 3.75 -12.04 -16.16
CA ALA A 292 5.06 -11.47 -15.90
C ALA A 292 5.32 -10.23 -16.77
N ALA A 293 5.97 -9.23 -16.16
CA ALA A 293 6.60 -8.13 -16.88
C ALA A 293 7.76 -8.68 -17.72
N ARG A 294 7.95 -8.15 -18.92
CA ARG A 294 9.08 -8.54 -19.78
C ARG A 294 10.05 -7.36 -19.90
N PRO A 295 11.32 -7.51 -19.50
CA PRO A 295 12.29 -6.44 -19.66
C PRO A 295 12.34 -5.93 -21.11
N GLY A 296 12.14 -4.62 -21.31
CA GLY A 296 12.13 -3.99 -22.63
C GLY A 296 10.94 -4.34 -23.54
N GLY A 297 9.86 -4.90 -22.98
CA GLY A 297 8.60 -5.14 -23.69
C GLY A 297 7.39 -5.13 -22.75
N GLY A 298 6.18 -5.38 -23.24
CA GLY A 298 4.98 -5.36 -22.41
C GLY A 298 4.76 -6.62 -21.57
N LEU A 299 3.63 -6.64 -20.86
CA LEU A 299 3.10 -7.81 -20.17
C LEU A 299 3.14 -9.06 -21.05
N ALA A 300 3.50 -10.20 -20.46
CA ALA A 300 3.40 -11.49 -21.14
C ALA A 300 2.00 -11.70 -21.76
N PRO A 301 1.89 -12.25 -22.99
CA PRO A 301 0.62 -12.46 -23.67
C PRO A 301 -0.21 -13.57 -23.03
N THR A 302 0.42 -14.47 -22.28
CA THR A 302 -0.23 -15.53 -21.52
C THR A 302 0.23 -15.48 -20.08
N SER A 303 -0.68 -15.78 -19.16
CA SER A 303 -0.35 -15.91 -17.74
C SER A 303 0.04 -17.34 -17.39
N ARG A 304 0.86 -17.48 -16.34
CA ARG A 304 1.21 -18.76 -15.73
C ARG A 304 0.40 -19.01 -14.45
N PRO A 305 0.09 -20.26 -14.09
CA PRO A 305 -0.49 -20.59 -12.80
C PRO A 305 0.42 -20.17 -11.65
N VAL A 306 -0.18 -19.73 -10.57
CA VAL A 306 0.44 -19.45 -9.28
C VAL A 306 -0.16 -20.42 -8.27
N ARG A 307 0.63 -20.80 -7.24
CA ARG A 307 0.19 -21.67 -6.16
C ARG A 307 -0.96 -21.05 -5.36
N GLU A 308 -1.58 -21.86 -4.52
CA GLU A 308 -2.53 -21.39 -3.51
C GLU A 308 -1.84 -20.47 -2.50
N GLY A 309 -2.56 -19.40 -2.14
CA GLY A 309 -2.11 -18.36 -1.23
C GLY A 309 -2.85 -17.05 -1.48
N ASN A 310 -3.47 -16.51 -0.43
CA ASN A 310 -4.25 -15.27 -0.52
C ASN A 310 -3.40 -14.01 -0.24
N GLY A 311 -2.26 -14.16 0.43
CA GLY A 311 -1.30 -13.09 0.64
C GLY A 311 -0.44 -12.88 -0.59
N SER A 312 -0.30 -11.63 -1.07
CA SER A 312 0.55 -11.32 -2.22
C SER A 312 1.18 -9.93 -2.15
N ALA A 313 2.38 -9.80 -2.71
CA ALA A 313 3.08 -8.53 -2.89
C ALA A 313 4.04 -8.60 -4.10
N PHE A 314 4.24 -7.46 -4.74
CA PHE A 314 5.31 -7.27 -5.74
C PHE A 314 6.52 -6.60 -5.09
N GLY A 315 7.72 -7.07 -5.41
CA GLY A 315 8.99 -6.63 -4.81
C GLY A 315 10.18 -7.24 -5.57
N ASP A 316 11.37 -6.66 -5.48
CA ASP A 316 12.61 -7.30 -5.89
C ASP A 316 13.17 -8.12 -4.70
N PHE A 317 12.68 -9.35 -4.53
CA PHE A 317 12.99 -10.13 -3.31
C PHE A 317 14.32 -10.88 -3.41
N ASP A 318 14.82 -11.11 -4.63
CA ASP A 318 16.10 -11.76 -4.88
C ASP A 318 17.25 -10.81 -5.21
N GLY A 319 16.97 -9.52 -5.40
CA GLY A 319 17.93 -8.43 -5.56
C GLY A 319 18.52 -8.34 -6.97
N ASP A 320 17.79 -8.81 -7.99
CA ASP A 320 18.25 -8.84 -9.38
C ASP A 320 17.86 -7.58 -10.19
N GLY A 321 17.12 -6.66 -9.59
CA GLY A 321 16.63 -5.42 -10.18
C GLY A 321 15.33 -5.59 -10.99
N THR A 322 14.75 -6.80 -11.03
CA THR A 322 13.45 -7.09 -11.61
C THR A 322 12.39 -7.28 -10.53
N ARG A 323 11.13 -7.05 -10.89
CA ARG A 323 10.02 -7.12 -9.92
C ARG A 323 9.41 -8.50 -9.91
N ASP A 324 9.53 -9.16 -8.78
CA ASP A 324 9.00 -10.48 -8.49
C ASP A 324 7.58 -10.40 -7.92
N LEU A 325 6.89 -11.54 -7.95
CA LEU A 325 5.64 -11.73 -7.23
C LEU A 325 5.84 -12.72 -6.07
N ALA A 326 5.58 -12.28 -4.83
CA ALA A 326 5.43 -13.16 -3.68
C ALA A 326 3.95 -13.55 -3.52
N VAL A 327 3.66 -14.84 -3.35
CA VAL A 327 2.32 -15.35 -3.02
C VAL A 327 2.39 -16.41 -1.93
N GLY A 328 1.55 -16.30 -0.91
CA GLY A 328 1.44 -17.33 0.11
C GLY A 328 0.32 -17.21 1.11
N ASP A 329 0.45 -18.01 2.16
CA ASP A 329 -0.56 -18.13 3.20
C ASP A 329 -0.81 -16.78 3.87
N ASP A 330 -2.08 -16.36 3.93
CA ASP A 330 -2.53 -15.22 4.74
C ASP A 330 -3.19 -15.66 6.07
N GLY A 331 -3.33 -16.97 6.29
CA GLY A 331 -3.97 -17.56 7.46
C GLY A 331 -5.49 -17.67 7.37
N GLY A 332 -6.11 -17.33 6.24
CA GLY A 332 -7.53 -17.55 5.96
C GLY A 332 -7.85 -19.03 5.80
N ARG A 333 -8.92 -19.49 6.47
CA ARG A 333 -9.46 -20.86 6.38
C ARG A 333 -10.98 -20.75 6.29
N ASN A 334 -11.67 -21.67 5.61
CA ASN A 334 -13.11 -21.83 5.81
C ASN A 334 -13.32 -22.64 7.11
N ASP A 335 -14.14 -22.14 8.03
CA ASP A 335 -14.37 -22.80 9.33
C ASP A 335 -15.31 -24.03 9.19
N GLU A 336 -15.19 -24.80 8.09
CA GLU A 336 -16.02 -25.99 7.89
C GLU A 336 -15.50 -27.17 8.73
N PRO A 337 -16.40 -28.00 9.32
CA PRO A 337 -16.04 -28.97 10.37
C PRO A 337 -15.02 -30.07 10.00
N ASP A 338 -14.53 -30.14 8.77
CA ASP A 338 -13.57 -31.14 8.29
C ASP A 338 -12.51 -30.57 7.32
N SER A 339 -12.44 -29.23 7.13
CA SER A 339 -11.54 -28.56 6.17
C SER A 339 -10.32 -27.88 6.82
N GLU A 340 -10.10 -28.06 8.12
CA GLU A 340 -9.19 -27.23 8.93
C GLU A 340 -7.67 -27.36 8.62
N ALA A 341 -7.27 -28.15 7.62
CA ALA A 341 -5.86 -28.42 7.33
C ALA A 341 -5.46 -28.06 5.89
N GLU A 342 -4.78 -26.92 5.76
CA GLU A 342 -4.06 -26.57 4.53
C GLU A 342 -2.91 -27.54 4.26
N PRO A 343 -2.61 -27.85 2.98
CA PRO A 343 -1.40 -28.57 2.60
C PRO A 343 -0.13 -27.97 3.22
N ALA A 344 0.86 -28.81 3.53
CA ALA A 344 2.10 -28.38 4.20
C ALA A 344 2.99 -27.48 3.33
N ASP A 345 2.76 -27.45 2.01
CA ASP A 345 3.35 -26.51 1.07
C ASP A 345 2.54 -25.24 0.89
N VAL A 346 1.38 -25.12 1.54
CA VAL A 346 0.55 -23.91 1.67
C VAL A 346 0.76 -23.27 3.03
N SER A 347 0.37 -23.99 4.08
CA SER A 347 0.35 -23.53 5.48
C SER A 347 1.67 -22.88 5.93
N GLY A 348 1.59 -21.63 6.37
CA GLY A 348 2.70 -20.86 6.91
C GLY A 348 3.84 -20.57 5.92
N SER A 349 3.61 -20.68 4.61
CA SER A 349 4.65 -20.56 3.59
C SER A 349 4.29 -19.62 2.45
N TYR A 350 5.30 -19.03 1.83
CA TYR A 350 5.16 -18.20 0.64
C TYR A 350 6.13 -18.63 -0.45
N ALA A 351 5.79 -18.35 -1.71
CA ALA A 351 6.68 -18.55 -2.84
C ALA A 351 6.94 -17.22 -3.56
N VAL A 352 8.18 -17.04 -4.00
CA VAL A 352 8.60 -15.93 -4.86
C VAL A 352 8.70 -16.46 -6.28
N TYR A 353 8.03 -15.76 -7.19
CA TYR A 353 8.00 -15.99 -8.62
C TYR A 353 8.89 -14.92 -9.28
N PRO A 354 10.12 -15.28 -9.67
CA PRO A 354 11.06 -14.30 -10.20
C PRO A 354 10.54 -13.60 -11.46
N GLY A 355 10.79 -12.29 -11.55
CA GLY A 355 10.43 -11.45 -12.68
C GLY A 355 11.21 -11.80 -13.95
N ASP A 356 12.46 -12.20 -13.80
CA ASP A 356 13.35 -12.65 -14.88
C ASP A 356 12.99 -14.02 -15.49
N GLY A 357 12.00 -14.72 -14.91
CA GLY A 357 11.59 -16.06 -15.32
C GLY A 357 12.41 -17.20 -14.71
N GLY A 358 13.24 -16.89 -13.71
CA GLY A 358 13.99 -17.83 -12.90
C GLY A 358 13.12 -18.82 -12.12
N PRO A 359 13.76 -19.81 -11.46
CA PRO A 359 13.04 -20.85 -10.74
C PRO A 359 12.30 -20.26 -9.53
N VAL A 360 11.02 -20.64 -9.40
CA VAL A 360 10.19 -20.30 -8.23
C VAL A 360 10.84 -20.86 -6.97
N ARG A 361 10.94 -20.02 -5.92
CA ARG A 361 11.48 -20.41 -4.61
C ARG A 361 10.39 -20.36 -3.55
N THR A 362 10.33 -21.38 -2.70
CA THR A 362 9.39 -21.45 -1.57
C THR A 362 10.14 -21.25 -0.25
N TYR A 363 9.59 -20.39 0.59
CA TYR A 363 10.10 -20.03 1.90
C TYR A 363 9.11 -20.45 3.00
N ARG A 364 9.66 -20.88 4.14
CA ARG A 364 8.94 -21.29 5.35
C ARG A 364 9.50 -20.55 6.57
N PRO A 365 9.08 -19.28 6.78
CA PRO A 365 9.41 -18.53 7.98
C PRO A 365 9.11 -19.31 9.25
N ARG A 366 10.00 -19.27 10.26
CA ARG A 366 9.78 -20.00 11.53
C ARG A 366 8.51 -19.59 12.29
N GLY A 367 8.05 -18.35 12.12
CA GLY A 367 6.78 -17.87 12.67
C GLY A 367 5.56 -18.12 11.79
N GLY A 368 5.75 -18.75 10.63
CA GLY A 368 4.76 -18.84 9.55
C GLY A 368 4.62 -17.53 8.78
N ALA A 369 4.36 -17.63 7.48
CA ALA A 369 3.76 -16.57 6.70
C ALA A 369 2.27 -16.44 7.07
N GLY A 370 1.72 -15.22 7.02
CA GLY A 370 0.33 -14.96 7.36
C GLY A 370 -0.04 -13.48 7.33
N GLY A 371 -1.31 -13.16 7.18
CA GLY A 371 -1.83 -11.80 7.05
C GLY A 371 -1.56 -11.16 5.70
N ALA A 372 -1.69 -9.83 5.66
CA ALA A 372 -1.42 -9.03 4.45
C ALA A 372 0.08 -8.90 4.20
N TYR A 373 0.47 -8.84 2.94
CA TYR A 373 1.87 -8.79 2.51
C TYR A 373 2.21 -7.38 2.02
N THR A 374 3.40 -6.90 2.34
CA THR A 374 3.91 -5.60 1.87
C THR A 374 5.40 -5.75 1.58
N ALA A 375 5.83 -5.41 0.37
CA ALA A 375 7.25 -5.27 0.05
C ALA A 375 7.78 -3.99 0.70
N VAL A 376 9.00 -4.06 1.25
CA VAL A 376 9.67 -2.94 1.93
C VAL A 376 11.15 -3.06 1.66
N ASP A 377 11.79 -2.00 1.18
CA ASP A 377 13.24 -1.83 1.15
C ASP A 377 13.67 -0.92 2.32
N PRO A 378 13.87 -1.45 3.54
CA PRO A 378 14.07 -0.62 4.73
C PRO A 378 15.46 0.03 4.84
N ASP A 379 16.42 -0.34 3.99
CA ASP A 379 17.79 0.19 4.01
C ASP A 379 18.26 0.80 2.68
N GLY A 380 17.39 0.81 1.66
CA GLY A 380 17.59 1.49 0.40
C GLY A 380 18.64 0.81 -0.49
N ASP A 381 18.83 -0.50 -0.33
CA ASP A 381 19.79 -1.27 -1.12
C ASP A 381 19.22 -1.75 -2.45
N GLY A 382 17.93 -1.52 -2.69
CA GLY A 382 17.15 -1.92 -3.85
C GLY A 382 16.49 -3.28 -3.72
N ARG A 383 16.79 -4.05 -2.67
CA ARG A 383 16.22 -5.37 -2.42
C ARG A 383 15.07 -5.27 -1.42
N ASP A 384 13.91 -5.73 -1.85
CA ASP A 384 12.75 -5.80 -1.00
C ASP A 384 12.81 -6.97 -0.02
N ALA A 385 12.37 -6.70 1.20
CA ALA A 385 11.97 -7.69 2.19
C ALA A 385 10.44 -7.76 2.28
N LEU A 386 9.92 -8.86 2.82
CA LEU A 386 8.48 -9.11 2.90
C LEU A 386 7.97 -8.89 4.33
N LEU A 387 7.08 -7.92 4.49
CA LEU A 387 6.41 -7.58 5.74
C LEU A 387 5.05 -8.29 5.82
N PHE A 388 4.89 -9.15 6.82
CA PHE A 388 3.64 -9.85 7.09
C PHE A 388 2.86 -9.13 8.20
N ASP A 389 1.66 -8.61 7.91
CA ASP A 389 0.74 -8.04 8.90
C ASP A 389 -0.22 -9.11 9.43
N GLY A 390 0.34 -10.07 10.18
CA GLY A 390 -0.40 -11.17 10.80
C GLY A 390 -1.04 -10.81 12.14
N ARG A 391 -1.73 -11.79 12.76
CA ARG A 391 -2.44 -11.61 14.05
C ARG A 391 -1.56 -11.09 15.19
N GLU A 392 -0.28 -11.46 15.18
CA GLU A 392 0.70 -11.00 16.18
C GLU A 392 1.31 -9.62 15.87
N GLY A 393 0.87 -8.98 14.78
CA GLY A 393 1.37 -7.72 14.25
C GLY A 393 2.49 -7.88 13.23
N PRO A 394 3.01 -6.76 12.69
CA PRO A 394 3.87 -6.79 11.51
C PRO A 394 5.27 -7.36 11.80
N VAL A 395 5.69 -8.33 10.99
CA VAL A 395 7.03 -8.96 11.07
C VAL A 395 7.67 -8.99 9.69
N LEU A 396 8.89 -8.45 9.58
CA LEU A 396 9.65 -8.38 8.34
C LEU A 396 10.54 -9.62 8.19
N TYR A 397 10.53 -10.22 7.00
CA TYR A 397 11.36 -11.36 6.64
C TYR A 397 12.13 -11.13 5.34
N GLU A 398 13.35 -11.64 5.31
CA GLU A 398 14.12 -11.86 4.09
C GLU A 398 14.25 -13.37 3.89
N GLY A 399 13.54 -13.93 2.91
CA GLY A 399 13.41 -15.38 2.79
C GLY A 399 12.79 -15.99 4.06
N ASP A 400 13.52 -16.92 4.69
CA ASP A 400 13.12 -17.56 5.95
C ASP A 400 13.55 -16.77 7.20
N ARG A 401 14.42 -15.77 7.03
CA ARG A 401 15.07 -15.07 8.14
C ARG A 401 14.19 -13.92 8.60
N ARG A 402 13.76 -13.97 9.87
CA ARG A 402 13.12 -12.83 10.54
C ARG A 402 14.14 -11.70 10.70
N VAL A 403 13.83 -10.54 10.14
CA VAL A 403 14.68 -9.34 10.18
C VAL A 403 14.26 -8.43 11.33
N ALA A 404 12.96 -8.14 11.43
CA ALA A 404 12.43 -7.19 12.41
C ALA A 404 10.98 -7.48 12.78
N ARG A 405 10.50 -6.81 13.84
CA ARG A 405 9.08 -6.76 14.21
C ARG A 405 8.70 -5.32 14.48
N LEU A 406 7.61 -4.87 13.87
CA LEU A 406 7.14 -3.50 13.99
C LEU A 406 6.12 -3.39 15.12
N VAL A 407 6.57 -2.91 16.27
CA VAL A 407 5.72 -2.74 17.46
C VAL A 407 5.38 -1.27 17.64
N ARG A 408 4.10 -0.91 17.53
CA ARG A 408 3.57 0.42 17.86
C ARG A 408 2.44 0.30 18.86
N ARG A 409 2.54 0.98 20.00
CA ARG A 409 1.54 0.85 21.06
C ARG A 409 0.48 1.95 20.90
N PRO A 410 -0.81 1.59 20.77
CA PRO A 410 -1.88 2.55 20.81
C PRO A 410 -1.89 3.37 22.11
N PRO A 411 -2.41 4.60 22.08
CA PRO A 411 -2.54 5.42 23.27
C PRO A 411 -3.41 4.74 24.34
N ALA A 412 -2.95 4.73 25.59
CA ALA A 412 -3.71 4.18 26.72
C ALA A 412 -4.99 4.97 27.05
N ARG A 413 -5.07 6.22 26.58
CA ARG A 413 -6.24 7.09 26.70
C ARG A 413 -6.44 7.92 25.45
N VAL A 414 -7.70 8.10 25.05
CA VAL A 414 -8.11 8.97 23.95
C VAL A 414 -9.33 9.78 24.42
N ASP A 415 -9.26 11.11 24.34
CA ASP A 415 -10.32 12.03 24.77
C ASP A 415 -10.84 11.72 26.19
N GLY A 416 -9.91 11.48 27.12
CA GLY A 416 -10.22 11.11 28.51
C GLY A 416 -10.69 9.67 28.71
N LYS A 417 -11.10 8.95 27.65
CA LYS A 417 -11.54 7.55 27.71
C LYS A 417 -10.33 6.61 27.81
N ARG A 418 -10.40 5.62 28.69
CA ARG A 418 -9.38 4.56 28.78
C ARG A 418 -9.54 3.60 27.60
N ILE A 419 -8.43 3.28 26.96
CA ILE A 419 -8.33 2.26 25.91
C ILE A 419 -7.72 1.01 26.54
N PRO A 420 -8.44 -0.13 26.56
CA PRO A 420 -7.87 -1.40 27.03
C PRO A 420 -6.64 -1.79 26.22
N ALA A 421 -5.63 -2.34 26.90
CA ALA A 421 -4.45 -2.90 26.23
C ALA A 421 -4.89 -4.00 25.25
N GLY A 422 -4.27 -4.05 24.07
CA GLY A 422 -4.61 -5.00 23.02
C GLY A 422 -5.93 -4.73 22.28
N SER A 423 -6.68 -3.68 22.64
CA SER A 423 -7.90 -3.33 21.90
C SER A 423 -7.60 -2.56 20.60
N GLY A 424 -8.51 -2.71 19.65
CA GLY A 424 -8.41 -2.07 18.35
C GLY A 424 -7.67 -2.92 17.32
N TRP A 425 -7.69 -2.43 16.10
CA TRP A 425 -7.17 -3.12 14.93
C TRP A 425 -6.05 -2.29 14.36
N ARG A 426 -4.95 -2.95 14.02
CA ARG A 426 -3.82 -2.34 13.32
C ARG A 426 -3.87 -2.79 11.88
N ARG A 427 -3.30 -1.96 11.01
CA ARG A 427 -3.18 -2.29 9.60
C ARG A 427 -1.91 -1.64 9.05
N VAL A 428 -1.10 -2.43 8.36
CA VAL A 428 -0.11 -1.96 7.40
C VAL A 428 -0.84 -1.61 6.10
N HIS A 429 -0.58 -0.43 5.55
CA HIS A 429 -1.17 0.00 4.28
C HIS A 429 -0.22 -0.24 3.12
N PHE A 430 0.96 0.37 3.17
CA PHE A 430 2.01 0.26 2.16
C PHE A 430 3.32 0.82 2.75
N ALA A 431 4.39 0.77 1.95
CA ALA A 431 5.67 1.38 2.24
C ALA A 431 6.15 2.20 1.02
N ALA A 432 6.86 3.29 1.29
CA ALA A 432 7.46 4.16 0.29
C ALA A 432 8.54 5.05 0.93
N ASP A 433 9.49 5.51 0.13
CA ASP A 433 10.50 6.50 0.51
C ASP A 433 9.92 7.92 0.45
N PHE A 434 9.25 8.37 1.52
CA PHE A 434 8.59 9.68 1.54
C PHE A 434 9.57 10.84 1.75
N ASP A 435 10.80 10.55 2.19
CA ASP A 435 11.84 11.56 2.45
C ASP A 435 12.96 11.62 1.41
N GLY A 436 12.98 10.67 0.47
CA GLY A 436 13.92 10.60 -0.63
C GLY A 436 15.31 10.14 -0.22
N ASP A 437 15.46 9.46 0.93
CA ASP A 437 16.74 8.97 1.43
C ASP A 437 17.15 7.59 0.87
N GLY A 438 16.26 6.97 0.11
CA GLY A 438 16.39 5.66 -0.52
C GLY A 438 15.71 4.54 0.26
N GLY A 439 15.45 4.71 1.56
CA GLY A 439 14.83 3.68 2.40
C GLY A 439 13.33 3.88 2.57
N ASP A 440 12.58 2.78 2.48
CA ASP A 440 11.14 2.80 2.65
C ASP A 440 10.71 3.06 4.10
N GLU A 441 9.74 3.96 4.25
CA GLU A 441 8.94 4.07 5.46
C GLU A 441 7.64 3.28 5.37
N VAL A 442 7.29 2.60 6.46
CA VAL A 442 6.05 1.82 6.53
C VAL A 442 4.93 2.67 7.11
N VAL A 443 3.77 2.66 6.44
CA VAL A 443 2.55 3.34 6.88
C VAL A 443 1.68 2.38 7.69
N LEU A 444 1.57 2.65 9.00
CA LEU A 444 0.69 1.91 9.90
C LEU A 444 -0.44 2.77 10.40
N SER A 445 -1.60 2.14 10.58
CA SER A 445 -2.74 2.76 11.21
C SER A 445 -3.27 1.94 12.38
N TRP A 446 -4.03 2.62 13.24
CA TRP A 446 -4.81 1.97 14.28
C TRP A 446 -6.22 2.59 14.36
N ARG A 447 -7.19 1.70 14.51
CA ARG A 447 -8.58 2.03 14.83
C ARG A 447 -9.01 1.36 16.12
N SER A 448 -9.94 1.98 16.84
CA SER A 448 -10.46 1.46 18.11
C SER A 448 -11.97 1.33 18.07
N PRO A 449 -12.55 0.18 18.45
CA PRO A 449 -13.99 0.03 18.64
C PRO A 449 -14.60 1.03 19.64
N LYS A 450 -13.79 1.55 20.58
CA LYS A 450 -14.23 2.60 21.52
C LYS A 450 -14.39 3.98 20.86
N LEU A 451 -13.80 4.16 19.69
CA LEU A 451 -13.84 5.37 18.88
C LEU A 451 -14.82 5.25 17.71
N SER A 452 -15.20 4.03 17.29
CA SER A 452 -16.17 3.80 16.20
C SER A 452 -17.49 4.57 16.33
N PRO A 453 -18.11 4.75 17.52
CA PRO A 453 -19.33 5.55 17.64
C PRO A 453 -19.16 7.04 17.27
N VAL A 454 -17.92 7.55 17.27
CA VAL A 454 -17.61 8.95 16.99
C VAL A 454 -16.99 9.12 15.60
N TYR A 455 -16.11 8.20 15.20
CA TYR A 455 -15.28 8.31 14.00
C TYR A 455 -15.57 7.23 12.95
N GLY A 456 -16.55 6.35 13.18
CA GLY A 456 -16.81 5.20 12.32
C GLY A 456 -15.64 4.22 12.27
N GLU A 457 -15.57 3.45 11.19
CA GLU A 457 -14.57 2.39 11.01
C GLU A 457 -13.24 2.89 10.39
N VAL A 458 -13.12 4.20 10.12
CA VAL A 458 -11.92 4.82 9.56
C VAL A 458 -10.81 4.92 10.61
N PRO A 459 -9.55 4.57 10.30
CA PRO A 459 -8.43 4.72 11.22
C PRO A 459 -8.18 6.19 11.61
N THR A 460 -7.78 6.39 12.87
CA THR A 460 -7.64 7.74 13.47
C THR A 460 -6.24 8.05 13.96
N HIS A 461 -5.37 7.04 14.03
CA HIS A 461 -4.02 7.15 14.57
C HIS A 461 -3.06 6.46 13.60
N TRP A 462 -1.97 7.13 13.28
CA TRP A 462 -1.06 6.75 12.20
C TRP A 462 0.39 6.84 12.68
N TRP A 463 1.21 5.91 12.21
CA TRP A 463 2.66 5.90 12.37
C TRP A 463 3.31 5.73 11.00
N ILE A 464 4.28 6.58 10.72
CA ILE A 464 5.17 6.47 9.56
C ILE A 464 6.54 6.14 10.13
N THR A 465 7.04 4.95 9.86
CA THR A 465 8.22 4.39 10.54
C THR A 465 9.48 4.63 9.74
N ARG A 466 10.62 4.88 10.38
CA ARG A 466 11.90 4.86 9.66
C ARG A 466 12.34 3.41 9.48
N GLY A 467 12.14 2.87 8.28
CA GLY A 467 12.25 1.44 8.01
C GLY A 467 11.41 0.61 8.98
N VAL A 468 11.90 -0.59 9.33
CA VAL A 468 11.23 -1.50 10.28
C VAL A 468 11.74 -1.39 11.72
N GLY A 469 12.44 -0.30 12.04
CA GLY A 469 12.98 -0.02 13.37
C GLY A 469 11.94 0.50 14.38
N PRO A 470 12.36 0.77 15.64
CA PRO A 470 11.48 1.34 16.65
C PRO A 470 11.23 2.85 16.50
N LYS A 471 11.93 3.52 15.59
CA LYS A 471 11.82 4.97 15.39
C LYS A 471 10.71 5.27 14.39
N ASP A 472 9.97 6.33 14.69
CA ASP A 472 9.01 6.92 13.77
C ASP A 472 9.64 8.12 13.06
N ALA A 473 9.36 8.26 11.76
CA ALA A 473 9.55 9.51 11.04
C ALA A 473 8.53 10.53 11.57
N THR A 474 7.25 10.16 11.52
CA THR A 474 6.13 10.90 12.12
C THR A 474 5.07 9.97 12.71
N ALA A 475 4.29 10.48 13.66
CA ALA A 475 3.15 9.77 14.23
C ALA A 475 2.08 10.78 14.59
N PHE A 476 0.86 10.60 14.07
CA PHE A 476 -0.17 11.62 14.15
C PHE A 476 -1.59 11.05 14.20
N SER A 477 -2.52 11.85 14.73
CA SER A 477 -3.94 11.55 14.76
C SER A 477 -4.73 12.47 13.83
N THR A 478 -5.53 11.88 12.94
CA THR A 478 -6.36 12.57 11.95
C THR A 478 -7.69 13.09 12.52
N ARG A 479 -7.97 12.86 13.80
CA ARG A 479 -9.26 13.18 14.45
C ARG A 479 -9.68 14.65 14.37
N LYS A 480 -8.73 15.56 14.19
CA LYS A 480 -8.96 17.01 14.05
C LYS A 480 -8.75 17.55 12.63
N PHE A 481 -8.41 16.69 11.67
CA PHE A 481 -8.28 17.11 10.27
C PHE A 481 -9.63 17.63 9.75
N ALA A 482 -10.73 16.93 10.06
CA ALA A 482 -12.09 17.31 9.68
C ALA A 482 -12.95 17.59 10.93
N PRO A 483 -12.93 18.82 11.49
CA PRO A 483 -13.79 19.15 12.62
C PRO A 483 -15.27 19.06 12.22
N PRO A 484 -16.18 18.73 13.17
CA PRO A 484 -17.62 18.84 12.94
C PRO A 484 -17.95 20.29 12.58
N ARG A 485 -18.75 20.47 11.52
CA ARG A 485 -19.20 21.79 11.04
C ARG A 485 -20.18 22.43 12.00
#